data_AF-A0A5B3H0U4-F1
#
_entry.id   AF-A0A5B3H0U4-F1
#
_cell.length_a   1.000
_cell.length_b   1.000
_cell.length_c   1.000
_cell.angle_alpha   90.00
_cell.angle_beta   90.00
_cell.angle_gamma   90.00
#
_symmetry.space_group_name_H-M   'P 1'
#
loop_
_entity.id
_entity.type
_entity.pdbx_description
1 polymer ?
#
loop_
_entity_poly.entity_id
_entity_poly.type
_entity_poly.pdbx_seq_one_letter_code
_entity_poly.pdbx_strand_id
1 'polypeptide(L)'
;METQQQINELQSRQLELRAIMASSDERAAKCFKNGTSFRETYPDDFARYEAANAEYNRNEQTLAKLEATREAERAEEEQAHNIDAV
;
A
#
# COMPACT_ATOMS: atom_id res chain seq x y z
N MET A 1 -5.53 10.25 17.55
CA MET A 1 -6.48 9.74 16.52
C MET A 1 -6.11 10.10 15.07
N GLU A 2 -5.16 11.01 14.82
CA GLU A 2 -4.70 11.34 13.45
C GLU A 2 -3.97 10.18 12.77
N THR A 3 -3.12 9.45 13.52
CA THR A 3 -2.32 8.32 13.04
C THR A 3 -3.19 7.19 12.46
N GLN A 4 -4.30 6.84 13.12
CA GLN A 4 -5.21 5.80 12.63
C GLN A 4 -5.91 6.19 11.32
N GLN A 5 -6.25 7.47 11.16
CA GLN A 5 -6.85 7.94 9.92
C GLN A 5 -5.85 7.85 8.75
N GLN A 6 -4.60 8.26 8.97
CA GLN A 6 -3.54 8.15 7.96
C GLN A 6 -3.30 6.69 7.55
N ILE A 7 -3.31 5.75 8.51
CA ILE A 7 -3.24 4.31 8.22
C ILE A 7 -4.40 3.88 7.31
N ASN A 8 -5.64 4.25 7.64
CA ASN A 8 -6.82 3.86 6.86
C ASN A 8 -6.79 4.42 5.43
N GLU A 9 -6.33 5.66 5.26
CA GLU A 9 -6.16 6.30 3.94
C GLU A 9 -5.10 5.57 3.10
N LEU A 10 -3.94 5.27 3.68
CA LEU A 10 -2.89 4.51 3.00
C LEU A 10 -3.32 3.08 2.66
N GLN A 11 -4.04 2.40 3.55
CA GLN A 11 -4.58 1.06 3.28
C GLN A 11 -5.60 1.08 2.14
N SER A 12 -6.47 2.08 2.09
CA SER A 12 -7.40 2.27 0.97
C SER A 12 -6.65 2.48 -0.34
N ARG A 13 -5.59 3.32 -0.31
CA ARG A 13 -4.73 3.54 -1.46
C ARG A 13 -4.00 2.26 -1.89
N GLN A 14 -3.55 1.42 -0.95
CA GLN A 14 -2.91 0.13 -1.29
C GLN A 14 -3.85 -0.81 -2.05
N LEU A 15 -5.16 -0.79 -1.75
CA LEU A 15 -6.15 -1.58 -2.49
C LEU A 15 -6.27 -1.10 -3.94
N GLU A 16 -6.30 0.22 -4.16
CA GLU A 16 -6.33 0.80 -5.51
C GLU A 16 -5.06 0.44 -6.31
N LEU A 17 -3.90 0.55 -5.69
CA LEU A 17 -2.61 0.22 -6.32
C LEU A 17 -2.53 -1.25 -6.69
N ARG A 18 -3.03 -2.15 -5.83
CA ARG A 18 -3.13 -3.59 -6.14
C ARG A 18 -4.05 -3.86 -7.33
N ALA A 19 -5.16 -3.14 -7.46
CA ALA A 19 -6.05 -3.28 -8.61
C ALA A 19 -5.37 -2.86 -9.92
N ILE A 20 -4.59 -1.77 -9.90
CA ILE A 20 -3.79 -1.33 -11.05
C ILE A 20 -2.75 -2.39 -11.42
N MET A 21 -1.99 -2.88 -10.44
CA MET A 21 -0.95 -3.89 -10.68
C MET A 21 -1.54 -5.19 -11.24
N ALA A 22 -2.66 -5.68 -10.67
CA ALA A 22 -3.33 -6.89 -11.15
C ALA A 22 -3.82 -6.77 -12.61
N SER A 23 -4.36 -5.61 -12.98
CA SER A 23 -4.77 -5.34 -14.38
C SER A 23 -3.58 -5.37 -15.35
N SER A 24 -2.42 -4.83 -14.93
CA SER A 24 -1.18 -4.92 -15.70
C SER A 24 -0.65 -6.36 -15.77
N ASP A 25 -0.74 -7.14 -14.70
CA ASP A 25 -0.31 -8.55 -14.66
C ASP A 25 -1.12 -9.42 -15.63
N GLU A 26 -2.43 -9.19 -15.75
CA GLU A 26 -3.27 -9.90 -16.74
C GLU A 26 -2.82 -9.64 -18.18
N ARG A 27 -2.39 -8.41 -18.48
CA ARG A 27 -1.85 -8.04 -19.80
C ARG A 27 -0.47 -8.65 -20.02
N ALA A 28 0.40 -8.59 -19.01
CA ALA A 28 1.71 -9.22 -19.06
C ALA A 28 1.61 -10.73 -19.29
N ALA A 29 0.64 -11.41 -18.65
CA ALA A 29 0.38 -12.83 -18.86
C ALA A 29 -0.05 -13.14 -20.31
N LYS A 30 -0.81 -12.25 -20.95
CA LYS A 30 -1.16 -12.38 -22.39
C LYS A 30 0.06 -12.20 -23.28
N CYS A 31 0.91 -11.22 -23.01
CA CYS A 31 2.17 -11.02 -23.73
C CYS A 31 3.07 -12.25 -23.61
N PHE A 32 3.22 -12.81 -22.41
CA PHE A 32 3.99 -14.02 -22.17
C PHE A 32 3.48 -15.21 -23.00
N LYS A 33 2.16 -15.44 -23.05
CA LYS A 33 1.55 -16.50 -23.87
C LYS A 33 1.78 -16.31 -25.37
N ASN A 34 1.84 -15.06 -25.82
CA ASN A 34 2.03 -14.72 -27.22
C ASN A 34 3.51 -14.58 -27.61
N GLY A 35 4.45 -14.78 -26.66
CA GLY A 35 5.88 -14.59 -26.88
C GLY A 35 6.29 -13.15 -27.15
N THR A 36 5.47 -12.16 -26.74
CA THR A 36 5.77 -10.73 -26.92
C THR A 36 6.20 -10.07 -25.62
N SER A 37 6.95 -8.98 -25.71
CA SER A 37 7.35 -8.18 -24.56
C SER A 37 6.18 -7.32 -24.07
N PHE A 38 5.84 -7.42 -22.78
CA PHE A 38 4.81 -6.57 -22.15
C PHE A 38 5.16 -5.08 -22.26
N ARG A 39 6.43 -4.74 -21.98
CA ARG A 39 6.95 -3.37 -22.03
C ARG A 39 6.83 -2.74 -23.41
N GLU A 40 7.05 -3.53 -24.46
CA GLU A 40 7.00 -3.04 -25.84
C GLU A 40 5.57 -3.07 -26.41
N THR A 41 4.76 -4.05 -26.02
CA THR A 41 3.38 -4.20 -26.50
C THR A 41 2.44 -3.20 -25.83
N TYR A 42 2.64 -2.91 -24.54
CA TYR A 42 1.80 -2.03 -23.73
C TYR A 42 2.65 -1.09 -22.86
N PRO A 43 3.37 -0.13 -23.48
CA PRO A 43 4.28 0.77 -22.76
C PRO A 43 3.57 1.61 -21.69
N ASP A 44 2.35 2.06 -21.95
CA ASP A 44 1.56 2.85 -20.99
C ASP A 44 1.10 2.02 -19.78
N ASP A 45 0.69 0.78 -20.00
CA ASP A 45 0.29 -0.13 -18.91
C ASP A 45 1.51 -0.54 -18.07
N PHE A 46 2.68 -0.69 -18.70
CA PHE A 46 3.95 -0.91 -18.02
C PHE A 46 4.34 0.31 -17.16
N ALA A 47 4.28 1.53 -17.70
CA ALA A 47 4.56 2.74 -16.93
C ALA A 47 3.60 2.92 -15.73
N ARG A 48 2.32 2.58 -15.91
CA ARG A 48 1.33 2.56 -14.81
C ARG A 48 1.67 1.53 -13.74
N TYR A 49 2.08 0.33 -14.15
CA TYR A 49 2.54 -0.70 -13.23
C TYR A 49 3.75 -0.24 -12.42
N GLU A 50 4.77 0.31 -13.07
CA GLU A 50 5.97 0.79 -12.40
C GLU A 50 5.65 1.90 -11.40
N ALA A 51 4.82 2.88 -11.79
CA ALA A 51 4.37 3.94 -10.91
C ALA A 51 3.58 3.40 -9.70
N ALA A 52 2.64 2.48 -9.95
CA ALA A 52 1.82 1.89 -8.90
C ALA A 52 2.67 1.07 -7.92
N ASN A 53 3.61 0.27 -8.42
CA ASN A 53 4.51 -0.54 -7.60
C ASN A 53 5.46 0.35 -6.77
N ALA A 54 6.01 1.42 -7.36
CA ALA A 54 6.86 2.37 -6.64
C ALA A 54 6.10 3.14 -5.56
N GLU A 55 4.82 3.46 -5.78
CA GLU A 55 3.96 4.02 -4.75
C GLU A 55 3.64 2.99 -3.65
N TYR A 56 3.25 1.77 -4.04
CA TYR A 56 2.93 0.68 -3.12
C TYR A 56 4.09 0.46 -2.13
N ASN A 57 5.32 0.33 -2.64
CA ASN A 57 6.50 0.09 -1.81
C ASN A 57 6.85 1.25 -0.87
N ARG A 58 6.54 2.50 -1.25
CA ARG A 58 6.69 3.67 -0.36
C ARG A 58 5.61 3.70 0.72
N ASN A 59 4.39 3.32 0.36
CA ASN A 59 3.27 3.25 1.28
C ASN A 59 3.52 2.17 2.35
N GLU A 60 4.05 1.00 2.00
CA GLU A 60 4.39 -0.05 2.99
C GLU A 60 5.40 0.45 4.04
N GLN A 61 6.42 1.21 3.62
CA GLN A 61 7.39 1.78 4.56
C GLN A 61 6.77 2.83 5.48
N THR A 62 5.82 3.60 4.96
CA THR A 62 5.09 4.61 5.76
C THR A 62 4.12 3.94 6.73
N LEU A 63 3.37 2.93 6.27
CA LEU A 63 2.46 2.13 7.09
C LEU A 63 3.20 1.50 8.27
N ALA A 64 4.34 0.85 8.05
CA ALA A 64 5.12 0.25 9.12
C ALA A 64 5.51 1.26 10.23
N LYS A 65 5.83 2.50 9.85
CA LYS A 65 6.14 3.57 10.81
C LYS A 65 4.89 4.03 11.57
N LEU A 66 3.79 4.23 10.87
CA LEU A 66 2.54 4.67 11.48
C LEU A 66 1.94 3.60 12.41
N GLU A 67 2.05 2.33 12.04
CA GLU A 67 1.62 1.20 12.87
C GLU A 67 2.42 1.16 14.19
N ALA A 68 3.74 1.31 14.12
CA ALA A 68 4.58 1.41 15.31
C ALA A 68 4.21 2.62 16.19
N THR A 69 3.94 3.79 15.59
CA THR A 69 3.44 4.97 16.31
C THR A 69 2.09 4.69 16.97
N ARG A 70 1.15 4.05 16.27
CA ARG A 70 -0.18 3.74 16.80
C ARG A 70 -0.13 2.72 17.93
N GLU A 71 0.82 1.79 17.91
CA GLU A 71 1.09 0.88 19.02
C GLU A 71 1.58 1.64 20.26
N ALA A 72 2.51 2.59 20.10
CA ALA A 72 2.97 3.44 21.19
C ALA A 72 1.83 4.30 21.78
N GLU A 73 1.04 4.95 20.93
CA GLU A 73 -0.15 5.72 21.36
C GLU A 73 -1.13 4.86 22.17
N ARG A 74 -1.39 3.61 21.74
CA ARG A 74 -2.29 2.70 22.48
C ARG A 74 -1.73 2.34 23.85
N ALA A 75 -0.43 2.10 23.95
CA ALA A 75 0.21 1.80 25.22
C ALA A 75 0.13 2.99 26.20
N GLU A 76 0.29 4.22 25.69
CA GLU A 76 0.13 5.45 26.48
C GLU A 76 -1.34 5.66 26.91
N GLU A 77 -2.30 5.47 25.99
CA GLU A 77 -3.74 5.54 26.26
C GLU A 77 -4.15 4.54 27.36
N GLU A 78 -3.66 3.29 27.28
CA GLU A 78 -3.93 2.25 28.26
C GLU A 78 -3.30 2.55 29.63
N GLN A 79 -2.07 3.09 29.65
CA GLN A 79 -1.41 3.49 30.88
C GLN A 79 -2.14 4.66 31.57
N ALA A 80 -2.57 5.66 30.80
CA ALA A 80 -3.34 6.79 31.32
C ALA A 80 -4.69 6.33 31.88
N HIS A 81 -5.40 5.45 31.17
CA HIS A 81 -6.68 4.92 31.64
C HIS A 81 -6.57 4.11 32.93
N ASN A 82 -5.47 3.36 33.10
CA ASN A 82 -5.21 2.59 34.32
C ASN A 82 -4.85 3.45 35.54
N ILE A 83 -4.30 4.66 35.34
CA ILE A 83 -3.97 5.60 36.43
C ILE A 83 -5.24 6.31 36.93
N ASP A 84 -6.15 6.71 36.03
CA ASP A 84 -7.42 7.37 36.40
C ASP A 84 -8.45 6.42 37.04
N ALA A 85 -8.23 5.10 36.99
CA ALA A 85 -9.10 4.09 37.58
C ALA A 85 -8.74 3.71 39.04
N VAL A 86 -7.73 4.36 39.63
CA VAL A 86 -7.22 4.14 41.01
C VAL A 86 -7.53 5.33 41.91
#